data_AF-A0A8S2Y3R7-F1
#
_entry.id   AF-A0A8S2Y3R7-F1
#
_cell.length_a   1.000
_cell.length_b   1.000
_cell.length_c   1.000
_cell.angle_alpha   90.00
_cell.angle_beta   90.00
_cell.angle_gamma   90.00
#
_symmetry.space_group_name_H-M   'P 1'
#
loop_
_entity.id
_entity.type
_entity.pdbx_description
1 polymer ?
#
loop_
_entity_poly.entity_id
_entity_poly.type
_entity_poly.pdbx_seq_one_letter_code
_entity_poly.pdbx_strand_id
1 'polypeptide(L)'
;ETRFLHAVFDNYPLENIHFRLSPIYTLYMTLRHRLSPYGKINVSFLQKQENVISLLHHVEHMINRKIEECQQHSGYLAYWSSNTSELLYFLKHDRDLSKISRDIQVRLTESIHRLFDYLINCLQNELDTYLMAFINSRNDGEHDVHTTTSIHSPTILEEHGSTILKQSNPHWIIFDRNKNQHHQTTLDDLFTTLSSMMNLLRKCRVNVGLTIQIFSKIFHYISTWLFNRIVCYPEVKLCSCMWGEILLVDLKSISDWAQNQGLELACECHLMKMNQLCLLLKSPKSNPHDVQELLLNQTFNINSIQITQILNNYILSRNEPPISNSFYQALLSAAYKHVDENLYCAGSPIQLAEELDLAVPFFLPEDGYSCENLRGIPEKLLEFIEPMSRLALCRLFTNSFSLGLWIEFIQLPKIDNSKNNDNIETIILNKKGNSLGLSIVSAKSDSQEHQGIYIKGIIPGSAAQDDGRLHVGDQILYVDSTSLVDKTKEEAAEVLKHCGPSVRLQLYKDAANRYGLSALLTSSLDNHYDATGFHSKPNSSLISCRYPHSTLALQTTNSYEQLSTTKQNLTIRNQHNLLGSSLVQPYLNNDLFSNGKPNHQQRSKSSSHLIENDQKTFYVSQ
;
A
#
# COMPACT_ATOMS: atom_id res chain seq x y z
N GLU A 1 -17.04 -22.28 5.39
CA GLU A 1 -15.86 -21.40 5.49
C GLU A 1 -14.61 -22.02 4.90
N THR A 2 -14.00 -23.04 5.52
CA THR A 2 -12.73 -23.64 5.03
C THR A 2 -12.79 -24.08 3.57
N ARG A 3 -13.84 -24.80 3.14
CA ARG A 3 -14.03 -25.19 1.72
C ARG A 3 -14.16 -24.00 0.77
N PHE A 4 -14.77 -22.91 1.22
CA PHE A 4 -14.90 -21.69 0.43
C PHE A 4 -13.55 -20.98 0.32
N LEU A 5 -12.80 -20.84 1.42
CA LEU A 5 -11.46 -20.26 1.40
C LEU A 5 -10.51 -21.08 0.52
N HIS A 6 -10.55 -22.42 0.57
CA HIS A 6 -9.81 -23.25 -0.36
C HIS A 6 -10.18 -22.92 -1.81
N ALA A 7 -11.47 -22.93 -2.16
CA ALA A 7 -11.89 -22.60 -3.52
C ALA A 7 -11.48 -21.19 -3.98
N VAL A 8 -11.36 -20.22 -3.07
CA VAL A 8 -10.88 -18.86 -3.38
C VAL A 8 -9.35 -18.81 -3.56
N PHE A 9 -8.59 -19.59 -2.79
CA PHE A 9 -7.12 -19.54 -2.73
C PHE A 9 -6.45 -20.67 -3.53
N ASP A 10 -7.19 -21.65 -4.04
CA ASP A 10 -6.63 -22.80 -4.75
C ASP A 10 -5.82 -22.36 -5.98
N ASN A 11 -4.83 -23.18 -6.34
CA ASN A 11 -3.84 -22.87 -7.38
C ASN A 11 -4.46 -22.98 -8.77
N TYR A 12 -5.23 -21.98 -9.16
CA TYR A 12 -5.58 -21.79 -10.56
C TYR A 12 -4.33 -21.36 -11.33
N PRO A 13 -4.06 -21.96 -12.52
CA PRO A 13 -3.09 -21.40 -13.43
C PRO A 13 -3.42 -19.92 -13.63
N LEU A 14 -2.44 -19.04 -13.45
CA LEU A 14 -2.63 -17.59 -13.54
C LEU A 14 -3.32 -17.20 -14.85
N GLU A 15 -3.07 -17.93 -15.93
CA GLU A 15 -3.68 -17.76 -17.26
C GLU A 15 -5.21 -17.89 -17.25
N ASN A 16 -5.76 -18.73 -16.38
CA ASN A 16 -7.20 -18.99 -16.25
C ASN A 16 -7.91 -17.90 -15.43
N ILE A 17 -7.17 -16.97 -14.83
CA ILE A 17 -7.74 -15.89 -14.03
C ILE A 17 -7.84 -14.62 -14.89
N HIS A 18 -9.04 -14.37 -15.41
CA HIS A 18 -9.30 -13.23 -16.30
C HIS A 18 -9.39 -11.89 -15.55
N PHE A 19 -9.83 -11.89 -14.29
CA PHE A 19 -9.76 -10.74 -13.38
C PHE A 19 -8.80 -11.04 -12.23
N ARG A 20 -7.58 -10.48 -12.26
CA ARG A 20 -6.50 -10.88 -11.35
C ARG A 20 -6.76 -10.60 -9.87
N LEU A 21 -7.67 -9.69 -9.56
CA LEU A 21 -8.03 -9.36 -8.18
C LEU A 21 -9.26 -10.16 -7.69
N SER A 22 -9.71 -11.19 -8.44
CA SER A 22 -10.93 -11.91 -8.10
C SER A 22 -10.99 -12.48 -6.68
N PRO A 23 -9.92 -13.10 -6.15
CA PRO A 23 -9.96 -13.63 -4.79
C PRO A 23 -10.30 -12.54 -3.77
N ILE A 24 -9.62 -11.39 -3.88
CA ILE A 24 -9.73 -10.38 -2.84
C ILE A 24 -11.03 -9.59 -2.88
N TYR A 25 -11.56 -9.35 -4.08
CA TYR A 25 -12.89 -8.75 -4.22
C TYR A 25 -13.98 -9.71 -3.72
N THR A 26 -13.83 -11.01 -3.97
CA THR A 26 -14.72 -12.05 -3.43
C THR A 26 -14.69 -12.09 -1.90
N LEU A 27 -13.50 -12.05 -1.30
CA LEU A 27 -13.32 -12.01 0.15
C LEU A 27 -13.88 -10.73 0.76
N TYR A 28 -13.61 -9.57 0.16
CA TYR A 28 -14.14 -8.29 0.63
C TYR A 28 -15.68 -8.28 0.63
N MET A 29 -16.33 -8.73 -0.45
CA MET A 29 -17.80 -8.88 -0.47
C MET A 29 -18.31 -9.81 0.64
N THR A 30 -17.58 -10.89 0.93
CA THR A 30 -17.92 -11.84 1.98
C THR A 30 -17.81 -11.21 3.38
N LEU A 31 -16.74 -10.45 3.62
CA LEU A 31 -16.52 -9.71 4.87
C LEU A 31 -17.65 -8.69 5.10
N ARG A 32 -18.00 -7.93 4.06
CA ARG A 32 -19.10 -6.95 4.12
C ARG A 32 -20.45 -7.60 4.35
N HIS A 33 -20.74 -8.71 3.68
CA HIS A 33 -21.98 -9.45 3.91
C HIS A 33 -22.10 -9.91 5.37
N ARG A 34 -21.02 -10.44 5.95
CA ARG A 34 -21.01 -10.91 7.35
C ARG A 34 -21.25 -9.78 8.36
N LEU A 35 -20.76 -8.57 8.09
CA LEU A 35 -21.06 -7.39 8.91
C LEU A 35 -22.46 -6.80 8.64
N SER A 36 -23.04 -7.06 7.47
CA SER A 36 -24.29 -6.42 7.07
C SER A 36 -25.48 -6.82 7.98
N PRO A 37 -26.52 -5.96 8.07
CA PRO A 37 -27.78 -6.31 8.72
C PRO A 37 -28.44 -7.55 8.10
N TYR A 38 -28.28 -7.71 6.78
CA TYR A 38 -28.79 -8.82 5.96
C TYR A 38 -28.02 -10.15 6.14
N GLY A 39 -26.91 -10.14 6.89
CA GLY A 39 -26.27 -11.38 7.34
C GLY A 39 -27.15 -12.17 8.30
N LYS A 40 -26.62 -13.21 8.97
CA LYS A 40 -27.41 -14.04 9.91
C LYS A 40 -28.23 -13.17 10.88
N ILE A 41 -29.55 -13.27 10.76
CA ILE A 41 -30.55 -12.39 11.41
C ILE A 41 -30.53 -12.56 12.94
N ASN A 42 -30.13 -13.73 13.44
CA ASN A 42 -30.14 -14.07 14.87
C ASN A 42 -28.79 -13.86 15.58
N VAL A 43 -27.89 -13.05 15.01
CA VAL A 43 -26.54 -12.85 15.54
C VAL A 43 -26.35 -11.38 15.90
N SER A 44 -25.92 -11.12 17.15
CA SER A 44 -25.64 -9.76 17.62
C SER A 44 -24.54 -9.10 16.79
N PHE A 45 -24.53 -7.77 16.74
CA PHE A 45 -23.52 -7.03 15.98
C PHE A 45 -22.09 -7.32 16.48
N LEU A 46 -21.91 -7.44 17.80
CA LEU A 46 -20.62 -7.82 18.40
C LEU A 46 -20.16 -9.20 17.91
N GLN A 47 -21.06 -10.19 17.90
CA GLN A 47 -20.73 -11.53 17.41
C GLN A 47 -20.45 -11.54 15.89
N LYS A 48 -21.10 -10.68 15.10
CA LYS A 48 -20.78 -10.48 13.68
C LYS A 48 -19.35 -9.95 13.50
N GLN A 49 -18.92 -9.01 14.34
CA GLN A 49 -17.54 -8.49 14.33
C GLN A 49 -16.53 -9.58 14.67
N GLU A 50 -16.76 -10.37 15.72
CA GLU A 50 -15.88 -11.50 16.09
C GLU A 50 -15.74 -12.53 14.96
N ASN A 51 -16.86 -12.89 14.30
CA ASN A 51 -16.85 -13.81 13.17
C ASN A 51 -16.07 -13.28 11.96
N VAL A 52 -16.03 -11.96 11.78
CA VAL A 52 -15.27 -11.30 10.70
C VAL A 52 -13.79 -11.24 11.05
N ILE A 53 -13.44 -10.94 12.30
CA ILE A 53 -12.07 -11.00 12.80
C ILE A 53 -11.51 -12.42 12.62
N SER A 54 -12.26 -13.45 13.05
CA SER A 54 -11.86 -14.86 12.88
C SER A 54 -11.65 -15.24 11.41
N LEU A 55 -12.56 -14.81 10.51
CA LEU A 55 -12.38 -15.04 9.07
C LEU A 55 -11.12 -14.35 8.53
N LEU A 56 -10.84 -13.12 8.95
CA LEU A 56 -9.66 -12.37 8.54
C LEU A 56 -8.36 -13.06 8.98
N HIS A 57 -8.32 -13.67 10.16
CA HIS A 57 -7.20 -14.50 10.58
C HIS A 57 -7.01 -15.73 9.67
N HIS A 58 -8.08 -16.41 9.28
CA HIS A 58 -7.96 -17.53 8.32
C HIS A 58 -7.48 -17.06 6.94
N VAL A 59 -7.96 -15.90 6.47
CA VAL A 59 -7.52 -15.30 5.21
C VAL A 59 -6.03 -14.94 5.26
N GLU A 60 -5.58 -14.29 6.33
CA GLU A 60 -4.17 -13.93 6.52
C GLU A 60 -3.26 -15.18 6.58
N HIS A 61 -3.69 -16.23 7.28
CA HIS A 61 -2.99 -17.50 7.30
C HIS A 61 -2.89 -18.15 5.90
N MET A 62 -3.97 -18.12 5.12
CA MET A 62 -3.97 -18.63 3.74
C MET A 62 -3.04 -17.83 2.82
N ILE A 63 -3.00 -16.50 2.96
CA ILE A 63 -2.06 -15.64 2.22
C ILE A 63 -0.62 -16.03 2.56
N ASN A 64 -0.26 -16.12 3.85
CA ASN A 64 1.09 -16.47 4.27
C ASN A 64 1.53 -17.83 3.74
N ARG A 65 0.66 -18.83 3.84
CA ARG A 65 0.92 -20.15 3.26
C ARG A 65 1.18 -20.07 1.75
N LYS A 66 0.42 -19.25 1.01
CA LYS A 66 0.68 -19.05 -0.43
C LYS A 66 2.00 -18.37 -0.71
N ILE A 67 2.38 -17.38 0.09
CA ILE A 67 3.68 -16.71 0.00
C ILE A 67 4.81 -17.73 0.15
N GLU A 68 4.72 -18.61 1.15
CA GLU A 68 5.69 -19.69 1.39
C GLU A 68 5.75 -20.72 0.25
N GLU A 69 4.60 -21.10 -0.32
CA GLU A 69 4.53 -22.03 -1.44
C GLU A 69 5.12 -21.45 -2.75
N CYS A 70 5.12 -20.12 -2.92
CA CYS A 70 5.48 -19.47 -4.20
C CYS A 70 6.74 -18.59 -4.16
N GLN A 71 7.60 -18.69 -3.14
CA GLN A 71 8.79 -17.84 -2.93
C GLN A 71 9.75 -17.72 -4.12
N GLN A 72 9.75 -18.69 -5.04
CA GLN A 72 10.64 -18.74 -6.22
C GLN A 72 9.91 -18.48 -7.54
N HIS A 73 8.64 -18.04 -7.50
CA HIS A 73 7.81 -17.85 -8.69
C HIS A 73 7.33 -16.40 -8.79
N SER A 74 8.08 -15.56 -9.53
CA SER A 74 7.79 -14.13 -9.73
C SER A 74 6.33 -13.86 -10.11
N GLY A 75 5.74 -14.70 -10.97
CA GLY A 75 4.36 -14.59 -11.41
C GLY A 75 3.33 -14.64 -10.28
N TYR A 76 3.46 -15.61 -9.38
CA TYR A 76 2.56 -15.78 -8.24
C TYR A 76 2.85 -14.75 -7.14
N LEU A 77 4.11 -14.37 -6.93
CA LEU A 77 4.49 -13.32 -6.00
C LEU A 77 3.90 -11.96 -6.42
N ALA A 78 3.99 -11.59 -7.71
CA ALA A 78 3.36 -10.38 -8.22
C ALA A 78 1.82 -10.43 -8.08
N TYR A 79 1.22 -11.59 -8.33
CA TYR A 79 -0.22 -11.81 -8.18
C TYR A 79 -0.70 -11.66 -6.73
N TRP A 80 0.01 -12.24 -5.76
CA TRP A 80 -0.34 -12.12 -4.35
C TRP A 80 0.05 -10.76 -3.77
N SER A 81 1.07 -10.09 -4.32
CA SER A 81 1.41 -8.70 -3.97
C SER A 81 0.26 -7.74 -4.27
N SER A 82 -0.35 -7.83 -5.46
CA SER A 82 -1.51 -7.00 -5.80
C SER A 82 -2.75 -7.35 -4.96
N ASN A 83 -3.09 -8.63 -4.83
CA ASN A 83 -4.25 -9.05 -4.04
C ASN A 83 -4.12 -8.68 -2.55
N THR A 84 -2.95 -8.88 -1.94
CA THR A 84 -2.73 -8.62 -0.51
C THR A 84 -2.72 -7.11 -0.23
N SER A 85 -2.08 -6.32 -1.09
CA SER A 85 -2.07 -4.86 -0.94
C SER A 85 -3.45 -4.24 -1.16
N GLU A 86 -4.23 -4.74 -2.11
CA GLU A 86 -5.62 -4.32 -2.32
C GLU A 86 -6.53 -4.72 -1.13
N LEU A 87 -6.32 -5.90 -0.52
CA LEU A 87 -7.02 -6.26 0.73
C LEU A 87 -6.74 -5.26 1.83
N LEU A 88 -5.46 -4.98 2.05
CA LEU A 88 -5.04 -4.07 3.10
C LEU A 88 -5.63 -2.68 2.88
N TYR A 89 -5.67 -2.24 1.61
CA TYR A 89 -6.30 -0.99 1.24
C TYR A 89 -7.80 -0.98 1.58
N PHE A 90 -8.55 -2.03 1.20
CA PHE A 90 -9.95 -2.20 1.60
C PHE A 90 -10.12 -2.11 3.11
N LEU A 91 -9.31 -2.85 3.87
CA LEU A 91 -9.42 -2.90 5.32
C LEU A 91 -9.13 -1.54 5.96
N LYS A 92 -8.13 -0.79 5.47
CA LYS A 92 -7.79 0.53 6.00
C LYS A 92 -8.87 1.58 5.75
N HIS A 93 -9.46 1.57 4.56
CA HIS A 93 -10.36 2.64 4.09
C HIS A 93 -11.84 2.36 4.34
N ASP A 94 -12.20 1.12 4.66
CA ASP A 94 -13.54 0.77 5.08
C ASP A 94 -13.81 1.20 6.53
N ARG A 95 -14.83 2.04 6.75
CA ARG A 95 -15.16 2.61 8.08
C ARG A 95 -15.40 1.54 9.15
N ASP A 96 -16.06 0.45 8.79
CA ASP A 96 -16.54 -0.54 9.73
C ASP A 96 -15.48 -1.64 9.92
N LEU A 97 -14.82 -2.07 8.83
CA LEU A 97 -13.73 -3.05 8.87
C LEU A 97 -12.44 -2.48 9.45
N SER A 98 -12.13 -1.19 9.27
CA SER A 98 -10.84 -0.60 9.66
C SER A 98 -10.58 -0.69 11.16
N LYS A 99 -11.60 -0.41 11.99
CA LYS A 99 -11.46 -0.45 13.45
C LYS A 99 -11.26 -1.88 13.97
N ILE A 100 -11.96 -2.86 13.39
CA ILE A 100 -11.92 -4.25 13.85
C ILE A 100 -10.72 -5.04 13.32
N SER A 101 -10.11 -4.60 12.21
CA SER A 101 -9.04 -5.33 11.52
C SER A 101 -7.63 -4.82 11.81
N ARG A 102 -7.43 -3.89 12.76
CA ARG A 102 -6.12 -3.25 13.03
C ARG A 102 -4.96 -4.22 13.18
N ASP A 103 -5.16 -5.30 13.94
CA ASP A 103 -4.14 -6.33 14.17
C ASP A 103 -3.83 -7.12 12.87
N ILE A 104 -4.85 -7.42 12.07
CA ILE A 104 -4.68 -8.04 10.74
C ILE A 104 -4.00 -7.07 9.76
N GLN A 105 -4.27 -5.77 9.82
CA GLN A 105 -3.65 -4.78 8.93
C GLN A 105 -2.12 -4.73 9.11
N VAL A 106 -1.65 -4.83 10.35
CA VAL A 106 -0.20 -4.91 10.66
C VAL A 106 0.40 -6.18 10.07
N ARG A 107 -0.20 -7.34 10.32
CA ARG A 107 0.28 -8.62 9.77
C ARG A 107 0.29 -8.65 8.24
N LEU A 108 -0.76 -8.12 7.60
CA LEU A 108 -0.81 -8.02 6.14
C LEU A 108 0.26 -7.08 5.59
N THR A 109 0.62 -6.02 6.31
CA THR A 109 1.75 -5.15 5.95
C THR A 109 3.06 -5.94 5.94
N GLU A 110 3.31 -6.74 6.98
CA GLU A 110 4.49 -7.63 7.04
C GLU A 110 4.47 -8.69 5.92
N SER A 111 3.31 -9.24 5.57
CA SER A 111 3.16 -10.17 4.45
C SER A 111 3.47 -9.51 3.10
N ILE A 112 3.04 -8.24 2.90
CA ILE A 112 3.36 -7.48 1.68
C ILE A 112 4.87 -7.19 1.60
N HIS A 113 5.52 -6.87 2.73
CA HIS A 113 6.98 -6.67 2.75
C HIS A 113 7.71 -7.94 2.32
N ARG A 114 7.33 -9.11 2.87
CA ARG A 114 7.93 -10.40 2.46
C ARG A 114 7.68 -10.72 0.99
N LEU A 115 6.48 -10.47 0.49
CA LEU A 115 6.15 -10.61 -0.94
C LEU A 115 7.03 -9.72 -1.82
N PHE A 116 7.27 -8.49 -1.39
CA PHE A 116 8.13 -7.55 -2.08
C PHE A 116 9.58 -8.09 -2.13
N ASP A 117 10.15 -8.49 -1.00
CA ASP A 117 11.53 -8.99 -0.94
C ASP A 117 11.73 -10.25 -1.79
N TYR A 118 10.81 -11.23 -1.71
CA TYR A 118 10.89 -12.43 -2.54
C TYR A 118 10.74 -12.12 -4.03
N LEU A 119 9.87 -11.17 -4.39
CA LEU A 119 9.69 -10.76 -5.78
C LEU A 119 10.95 -10.09 -6.31
N ILE A 120 11.56 -9.16 -5.57
CA ILE A 120 12.83 -8.52 -5.96
C ILE A 120 13.91 -9.58 -6.19
N ASN A 121 14.08 -10.50 -5.25
CA ASN A 121 15.08 -11.56 -5.37
C ASN A 121 14.84 -12.43 -6.62
N CYS A 122 13.59 -12.79 -6.93
CA CYS A 122 13.28 -13.53 -8.16
C CYS A 122 13.64 -12.73 -9.42
N LEU A 123 13.28 -11.45 -9.46
CA LEU A 123 13.55 -10.59 -10.62
C LEU A 123 15.05 -10.34 -10.80
N GLN A 124 15.80 -10.13 -9.71
CA GLN A 124 17.26 -9.99 -9.76
C GLN A 124 17.94 -11.28 -10.25
N ASN A 125 17.50 -12.46 -9.78
CA ASN A 125 18.03 -13.74 -10.26
C ASN A 125 17.76 -13.97 -11.75
N GLU A 126 16.59 -13.55 -12.26
CA GLU A 126 16.29 -13.58 -13.69
C GLU A 126 17.22 -12.66 -14.47
N LEU A 127 17.48 -11.46 -13.94
CA LEU A 127 18.34 -10.45 -14.56
C LEU A 127 19.82 -10.85 -14.59
N ASP A 128 20.32 -11.52 -13.54
CA ASP A 128 21.72 -11.96 -13.44
C ASP A 128 22.20 -12.77 -14.64
N THR A 129 21.29 -13.54 -15.24
CA THR A 129 21.57 -14.34 -16.44
C THR A 129 21.98 -13.47 -17.63
N TYR A 130 21.50 -12.22 -17.68
CA TYR A 130 21.66 -11.32 -18.82
C TYR A 130 22.57 -10.12 -18.55
N LEU A 131 22.97 -9.84 -17.30
CA LEU A 131 23.84 -8.71 -16.99
C LEU A 131 25.20 -8.77 -17.70
N MET A 132 25.69 -9.97 -18.01
CA MET A 132 26.91 -10.12 -18.81
C MET A 132 26.77 -9.63 -20.25
N ALA A 133 25.57 -9.34 -20.75
CA ALA A 133 25.34 -8.76 -22.07
C ALA A 133 26.01 -7.39 -22.28
N PHE A 134 26.14 -6.60 -21.20
CA PHE A 134 26.88 -5.33 -21.24
C PHE A 134 28.35 -5.53 -21.65
N ILE A 135 28.94 -6.69 -21.32
CA ILE A 135 30.36 -6.98 -21.50
C ILE A 135 30.60 -7.92 -22.69
N ASN A 136 29.81 -9.00 -22.81
CA ASN A 136 30.11 -10.10 -23.71
C ASN A 136 29.89 -9.79 -25.19
N SER A 137 28.91 -8.96 -25.53
CA SER A 137 28.47 -8.72 -26.92
C SER A 137 29.52 -8.07 -27.83
N ARG A 138 30.65 -7.62 -27.26
CA ARG A 138 31.58 -6.69 -27.92
C ARG A 138 33.06 -7.06 -27.79
N ASN A 139 33.37 -8.22 -27.19
CA ASN A 139 34.74 -8.74 -27.12
C ASN A 139 35.25 -9.36 -28.45
N ASP A 140 34.38 -9.57 -29.44
CA ASP A 140 34.73 -10.27 -30.69
C ASP A 140 35.27 -9.32 -31.80
N GLY A 141 35.37 -8.00 -31.53
CA GLY A 141 35.58 -7.00 -32.58
C GLY A 141 36.98 -6.37 -32.74
N GLU A 142 37.84 -6.36 -31.71
CA GLU A 142 39.15 -5.68 -31.80
C GLU A 142 40.26 -6.43 -31.06
N HIS A 143 40.71 -7.55 -31.64
CA HIS A 143 42.05 -8.08 -31.36
C HIS A 143 43.09 -7.30 -32.17
N ASP A 144 43.44 -6.11 -31.70
CA ASP A 144 44.68 -5.43 -32.08
C ASP A 144 45.44 -4.91 -30.86
N VAL A 145 45.44 -5.72 -29.79
CA VAL A 145 46.40 -5.61 -28.69
C VAL A 145 47.27 -6.87 -28.72
N HIS A 146 48.36 -6.81 -29.49
CA HIS A 146 49.48 -7.72 -29.30
C HIS A 146 49.96 -7.61 -27.85
N THR A 147 49.62 -8.60 -27.03
CA THR A 147 50.44 -8.99 -25.88
C THR A 147 50.74 -10.47 -26.02
N THR A 148 51.87 -10.75 -26.64
CA THR A 148 52.58 -12.01 -26.48
C THR A 148 52.89 -12.22 -25.00
N THR A 149 52.19 -13.13 -24.33
CA THR A 149 52.75 -14.00 -23.30
C THR A 149 51.75 -15.10 -22.97
N SER A 150 52.25 -16.33 -22.93
CA SER A 150 51.50 -17.55 -22.64
C SER A 150 50.78 -17.45 -21.30
N ILE A 151 49.54 -17.94 -21.28
CA ILE A 151 48.80 -18.23 -20.07
C ILE A 151 49.46 -19.45 -19.42
N HIS A 152 50.38 -19.21 -18.49
CA HIS A 152 50.72 -20.21 -17.48
C HIS A 152 49.86 -19.97 -16.24
N SER A 153 49.27 -21.07 -15.78
CA SER A 153 48.46 -21.24 -14.58
C SER A 153 49.06 -20.53 -13.35
N PRO A 154 48.28 -19.83 -12.51
CA PRO A 154 48.77 -19.48 -11.19
C PRO A 154 48.76 -20.75 -10.32
N THR A 155 49.96 -21.24 -10.02
CA THR A 155 50.19 -22.19 -8.93
C THR A 155 49.76 -21.54 -7.62
N ILE A 156 48.86 -22.18 -6.90
CA ILE A 156 48.47 -21.80 -5.53
C ILE A 156 49.73 -21.97 -4.66
N LEU A 157 50.32 -20.84 -4.26
CA LEU A 157 51.22 -20.81 -3.12
C LEU A 157 50.40 -20.35 -1.92
N GLU A 158 50.14 -21.29 -1.03
CA GLU A 158 49.63 -21.04 0.31
C GLU A 158 50.69 -20.29 1.12
N GLU A 159 50.42 -19.05 1.53
CA GLU A 159 51.11 -18.44 2.67
C GLU A 159 50.16 -17.52 3.48
N HIS A 160 49.55 -18.15 4.48
CA HIS A 160 49.25 -17.66 5.83
C HIS A 160 49.11 -16.14 6.07
N GLY A 161 47.87 -15.71 6.34
CA GLY A 161 47.61 -14.71 7.38
C GLY A 161 46.62 -13.61 7.03
N SER A 162 45.31 -13.87 7.15
CA SER A 162 44.32 -12.99 7.82
C SER A 162 42.90 -13.55 7.70
N THR A 163 42.39 -14.01 8.84
CA THR A 163 40.99 -14.28 9.10
C THR A 163 40.14 -13.03 8.84
N ILE A 164 39.29 -13.04 7.82
CA ILE A 164 37.91 -12.50 7.72
C ILE A 164 37.49 -12.67 6.25
N LEU A 165 36.93 -13.82 5.88
CA LEU A 165 36.08 -14.02 4.68
C LEU A 165 35.32 -15.34 4.86
N LYS A 166 34.44 -15.39 5.86
CA LYS A 166 33.42 -16.44 5.97
C LYS A 166 32.07 -15.78 6.28
N GLN A 167 31.48 -15.17 5.27
CA GLN A 167 30.04 -15.00 5.15
C GLN A 167 29.72 -14.72 3.67
N SER A 168 28.86 -15.58 3.10
CA SER A 168 28.25 -15.49 1.78
C SER A 168 29.20 -15.22 0.61
N ASN A 169 29.79 -16.27 0.04
CA ASN A 169 30.30 -16.23 -1.33
C ASN A 169 29.11 -16.04 -2.29
N PRO A 170 28.97 -14.89 -2.96
CA PRO A 170 27.92 -14.69 -3.95
C PRO A 170 28.25 -15.48 -5.22
N HIS A 171 27.26 -16.15 -5.78
CA HIS A 171 27.36 -16.98 -6.97
C HIS A 171 27.84 -16.22 -8.23
N TRP A 172 27.83 -14.88 -8.20
CA TRP A 172 28.31 -14.00 -9.28
C TRP A 172 29.84 -13.80 -9.31
N ILE A 173 30.56 -14.17 -8.25
CA ILE A 173 32.04 -14.03 -8.17
C ILE A 173 32.77 -15.07 -9.05
N ILE A 174 32.10 -16.16 -9.43
CA ILE A 174 32.73 -17.22 -10.20
C ILE A 174 32.61 -16.90 -11.70
N PHE A 175 33.75 -16.64 -12.34
CA PHE A 175 33.92 -16.83 -13.79
C PHE A 175 33.66 -18.31 -14.10
N ASP A 176 32.39 -18.68 -14.28
CA ASP A 176 32.02 -20.07 -14.59
C ASP A 176 32.23 -20.31 -16.09
N ARG A 177 33.51 -20.32 -16.51
CA ARG A 177 33.97 -20.67 -17.85
C ARG A 177 33.50 -22.07 -18.31
N ASN A 178 32.91 -22.86 -17.40
CA ASN A 178 32.54 -24.25 -17.60
C ASN A 178 31.07 -24.49 -17.93
N LYS A 179 30.23 -23.46 -18.07
CA LYS A 179 28.93 -23.57 -18.78
C LYS A 179 29.06 -23.14 -20.24
N ASN A 180 30.00 -23.76 -20.96
CA ASN A 180 30.08 -23.63 -22.41
C ASN A 180 29.04 -24.53 -23.09
N GLN A 181 27.87 -23.95 -23.39
CA GLN A 181 27.09 -24.09 -24.63
C GLN A 181 25.75 -23.35 -24.43
N HIS A 182 25.33 -22.56 -25.43
CA HIS A 182 24.04 -21.86 -25.60
C HIS A 182 24.06 -20.32 -25.41
N HIS A 183 24.03 -19.61 -26.56
CA HIS A 183 23.76 -18.18 -26.79
C HIS A 183 24.56 -17.15 -25.96
N GLN A 184 25.40 -16.36 -26.65
CA GLN A 184 25.96 -15.12 -26.13
C GLN A 184 24.81 -14.15 -25.85
N THR A 185 24.55 -13.88 -24.58
CA THR A 185 23.47 -12.99 -24.14
C THR A 185 23.67 -11.59 -24.71
N THR A 186 22.62 -11.02 -25.28
CA THR A 186 22.63 -9.70 -25.92
C THR A 186 21.92 -8.65 -25.06
N LEU A 187 22.15 -7.36 -25.36
CA LEU A 187 21.40 -6.29 -24.71
C LEU A 187 19.91 -6.35 -25.03
N ASP A 188 19.56 -6.85 -26.22
CA ASP A 188 18.16 -7.07 -26.61
C ASP A 188 17.48 -8.11 -25.71
N ASP A 189 18.21 -9.16 -25.30
CA ASP A 189 17.71 -10.13 -24.32
C ASP A 189 17.46 -9.46 -22.97
N LEU A 190 18.37 -8.58 -22.51
CA LEU A 190 18.20 -7.82 -21.26
C LEU A 190 16.98 -6.90 -21.33
N PHE A 191 16.77 -6.17 -22.44
CA PHE A 191 15.59 -5.32 -22.63
C PHE A 191 14.30 -6.13 -22.71
N THR A 192 14.35 -7.32 -23.32
CA THR A 192 13.23 -8.26 -23.36
C THR A 192 12.87 -8.71 -21.96
N THR A 193 13.87 -9.03 -21.13
CA THR A 193 13.66 -9.40 -19.73
C THR A 193 13.05 -8.25 -18.93
N LEU A 194 13.61 -7.04 -18.97
CA LEU A 194 13.04 -5.86 -18.29
C LEU A 194 11.59 -5.58 -18.72
N SER A 195 11.30 -5.72 -20.01
CA SER A 195 9.96 -5.57 -20.56
C SER A 195 9.01 -6.67 -20.07
N SER A 196 9.48 -7.92 -19.99
CA SER A 196 8.74 -9.05 -19.42
C SER A 196 8.38 -8.79 -17.95
N MET A 197 9.33 -8.32 -17.14
CA MET A 197 9.09 -7.95 -15.74
C MET A 197 8.03 -6.86 -15.62
N MET A 198 8.12 -5.78 -16.40
CA MET A 198 7.12 -4.70 -16.40
C MET A 198 5.74 -5.21 -16.81
N ASN A 199 5.69 -6.03 -17.86
CA ASN A 199 4.44 -6.63 -18.35
C ASN A 199 3.82 -7.55 -17.31
N LEU A 200 4.63 -8.31 -16.57
CA LEU A 200 4.15 -9.15 -15.47
C LEU A 200 3.48 -8.31 -14.38
N LEU A 201 4.13 -7.24 -13.90
CA LEU A 201 3.59 -6.37 -12.86
C LEU A 201 2.28 -5.71 -13.29
N ARG A 202 2.21 -5.21 -14.53
CA ARG A 202 0.98 -4.63 -15.11
C ARG A 202 -0.14 -5.67 -15.25
N LYS A 203 0.19 -6.86 -15.78
CA LYS A 203 -0.77 -7.97 -15.96
C LYS A 203 -1.37 -8.41 -14.62
N CYS A 204 -0.55 -8.48 -13.56
CA CYS A 204 -1.00 -8.80 -12.21
C CYS A 204 -1.66 -7.62 -11.47
N ARG A 205 -1.64 -6.41 -12.05
CA ARG A 205 -2.16 -5.16 -11.45
C ARG A 205 -1.47 -4.80 -10.14
N VAL A 206 -0.15 -4.95 -10.09
CA VAL A 206 0.64 -4.44 -8.97
C VAL A 206 0.51 -2.91 -8.95
N ASN A 207 0.33 -2.32 -7.77
CA ASN A 207 0.19 -0.88 -7.61
C ASN A 207 1.40 -0.13 -8.20
N VAL A 208 1.17 1.04 -8.80
CA VAL A 208 2.21 1.83 -9.48
C VAL A 208 3.33 2.26 -8.50
N GLY A 209 3.00 2.67 -7.28
CA GLY A 209 3.98 3.02 -6.26
C GLY A 209 4.87 1.84 -5.83
N LEU A 210 4.32 0.63 -5.77
CA LEU A 210 5.12 -0.59 -5.56
C LEU A 210 5.97 -0.91 -6.79
N THR A 211 5.44 -0.71 -7.98
CA THR A 211 6.16 -0.94 -9.25
C THR A 211 7.38 -0.02 -9.38
N ILE A 212 7.24 1.27 -9.02
CA ILE A 212 8.36 2.23 -8.99
C ILE A 212 9.44 1.78 -8.00
N GLN A 213 9.05 1.33 -6.80
CA GLN A 213 10.01 0.82 -5.81
C GLN A 213 10.71 -0.46 -6.30
N ILE A 214 10.00 -1.36 -6.99
CA ILE A 214 10.60 -2.55 -7.60
C ILE A 214 11.65 -2.18 -8.64
N PHE A 215 11.31 -1.29 -9.58
CA PHE A 215 12.26 -0.89 -10.61
C PHE A 215 13.40 -0.03 -10.07
N SER A 216 13.20 0.71 -8.98
CA SER A 216 14.28 1.42 -8.27
C SER A 216 15.34 0.44 -7.76
N LYS A 217 14.92 -0.69 -7.16
CA LYS A 217 15.81 -1.79 -6.73
C LYS A 217 16.53 -2.43 -7.93
N ILE A 218 15.83 -2.63 -9.05
CA ILE A 218 16.41 -3.22 -10.27
C ILE A 218 17.46 -2.28 -10.89
N PHE A 219 17.17 -0.99 -11.05
CA PHE A 219 18.12 -0.03 -11.62
C PHE A 219 19.36 0.13 -10.72
N HIS A 220 19.16 0.20 -9.40
CA HIS A 220 20.26 0.20 -8.44
C HIS A 220 21.14 -1.05 -8.58
N TYR A 221 20.51 -2.21 -8.72
CA TYR A 221 21.21 -3.48 -8.88
C TYR A 221 22.06 -3.51 -10.16
N ILE A 222 21.50 -3.11 -11.31
CA ILE A 222 22.24 -3.01 -12.59
C ILE A 222 23.44 -2.07 -12.43
N SER A 223 23.19 -0.87 -11.89
CA SER A 223 24.19 0.19 -11.69
C SER A 223 25.35 -0.31 -10.83
N THR A 224 25.03 -0.87 -9.66
CA THR A 224 26.02 -1.32 -8.67
C THR A 224 26.77 -2.55 -9.16
N TRP A 225 26.09 -3.49 -9.82
CA TRP A 225 26.74 -4.65 -10.42
C TRP A 225 27.78 -4.23 -11.47
N LEU A 226 27.43 -3.31 -12.38
CA LEU A 226 28.35 -2.80 -13.40
C LEU A 226 29.49 -1.99 -12.77
N PHE A 227 29.18 -1.11 -11.83
CA PHE A 227 30.17 -0.29 -11.13
C PHE A 227 31.22 -1.17 -10.43
N ASN A 228 30.76 -2.14 -9.64
CA ASN A 228 31.63 -3.06 -8.92
C ASN A 228 32.49 -3.90 -9.89
N ARG A 229 31.93 -4.33 -11.04
CA ARG A 229 32.70 -5.04 -12.08
C ARG A 229 33.85 -4.21 -12.65
N ILE A 230 33.66 -2.92 -12.86
CA ILE A 230 34.71 -2.05 -13.42
C ILE A 230 35.75 -1.69 -12.37
N VAL A 231 35.30 -1.33 -11.16
CA VAL A 231 36.17 -0.76 -10.12
C VAL A 231 36.88 -1.83 -9.30
N CYS A 232 36.18 -2.91 -8.93
CA CYS A 232 36.73 -3.91 -8.00
C CYS A 232 37.51 -5.03 -8.69
N TYR A 233 37.39 -5.19 -10.01
CA TYR A 233 37.94 -6.32 -10.77
C TYR A 233 38.78 -5.86 -11.98
N PRO A 234 39.98 -5.29 -11.75
CA PRO A 234 40.83 -4.74 -12.81
C PRO A 234 41.26 -5.78 -13.86
N GLU A 235 41.26 -7.08 -13.52
CA GLU A 235 41.59 -8.18 -14.43
C GLU A 235 40.63 -8.31 -15.62
N VAL A 236 39.41 -7.76 -15.51
CA VAL A 236 38.40 -7.79 -16.58
C VAL A 236 38.69 -6.74 -17.66
N LYS A 237 39.62 -5.81 -17.41
CA LYS A 237 40.09 -4.79 -18.38
C LYS A 237 38.98 -3.90 -18.97
N LEU A 238 37.99 -3.56 -18.15
CA LEU A 238 36.87 -2.69 -18.53
C LEU A 238 37.15 -1.19 -18.31
N CYS A 239 38.24 -0.84 -17.64
CA CYS A 239 38.56 0.54 -17.29
C CYS A 239 39.27 1.23 -18.46
N SER A 240 38.54 1.64 -19.51
CA SER A 240 39.09 2.37 -20.66
C SER A 240 38.08 3.35 -21.27
N CYS A 241 38.56 4.32 -22.05
CA CYS A 241 37.68 5.30 -22.74
C CYS A 241 36.67 4.61 -23.67
N MET A 242 37.09 3.56 -24.38
CA MET A 242 36.21 2.77 -25.25
C MET A 242 35.02 2.20 -24.45
N TRP A 243 35.28 1.57 -23.30
CA TRP A 243 34.22 1.05 -22.44
C TRP A 243 33.35 2.15 -21.83
N GLY A 244 33.93 3.29 -21.48
CA GLY A 244 33.18 4.47 -21.05
C GLY A 244 32.16 4.93 -22.09
N GLU A 245 32.55 4.99 -23.36
CA GLU A 245 31.65 5.36 -24.45
C GLU A 245 30.58 4.30 -24.72
N ILE A 246 30.95 3.02 -24.81
CA ILE A 246 30.03 1.90 -25.05
C ILE A 246 28.95 1.86 -23.96
N LEU A 247 29.35 1.89 -22.70
CA LEU A 247 28.42 1.77 -21.58
C LEU A 247 27.52 3.01 -21.45
N LEU A 248 27.97 4.20 -21.84
CA LEU A 248 27.09 5.37 -21.91
C LEU A 248 25.94 5.17 -22.90
N VAL A 249 26.22 4.57 -24.06
CA VAL A 249 25.17 4.28 -25.06
C VAL A 249 24.19 3.24 -24.51
N ASP A 250 24.68 2.21 -23.82
CA ASP A 250 23.82 1.18 -23.24
C ASP A 250 22.94 1.71 -22.10
N LEU A 251 23.52 2.46 -21.17
CA LEU A 251 22.80 3.07 -20.05
C LEU A 251 21.78 4.12 -20.55
N LYS A 252 22.11 4.84 -21.63
CA LYS A 252 21.14 5.72 -22.31
C LYS A 252 19.96 4.93 -22.85
N SER A 253 20.21 3.76 -23.45
CA SER A 253 19.15 2.87 -23.97
C SER A 253 18.25 2.34 -22.84
N ILE A 254 18.80 2.03 -21.65
CA ILE A 254 17.99 1.72 -20.45
C ILE A 254 17.16 2.93 -20.02
N SER A 255 17.74 4.12 -20.04
CA SER A 255 17.05 5.35 -19.67
C SER A 255 15.88 5.65 -20.64
N ASP A 256 16.08 5.46 -21.95
CA ASP A 256 15.04 5.57 -22.96
C ASP A 256 13.93 4.54 -22.76
N TRP A 257 14.30 3.28 -22.47
CA TRP A 257 13.33 2.26 -22.13
C TRP A 257 12.52 2.66 -20.88
N ALA A 258 13.18 3.11 -19.81
CA ALA A 258 12.54 3.51 -18.57
C ALA A 258 11.60 4.70 -18.75
N GLN A 259 11.99 5.69 -19.56
CA GLN A 259 11.15 6.82 -19.93
C GLN A 259 9.85 6.37 -20.60
N ASN A 260 9.94 5.43 -21.54
CA ASN A 260 8.76 4.84 -22.19
C ASN A 260 7.84 4.07 -21.22
N GLN A 261 8.35 3.66 -20.06
CA GLN A 261 7.55 3.02 -19.02
C GLN A 261 7.07 3.99 -17.92
N GLY A 262 7.43 5.28 -17.97
CA GLY A 262 7.14 6.26 -16.92
C GLY A 262 8.04 6.16 -15.68
N LEU A 263 9.25 5.62 -15.82
CA LEU A 263 10.22 5.38 -14.75
C LEU A 263 11.51 6.22 -14.88
N GLU A 264 11.48 7.29 -15.68
CA GLU A 264 12.64 8.14 -15.99
C GLU A 264 13.38 8.63 -14.74
N LEU A 265 12.66 9.21 -13.78
CA LEU A 265 13.25 9.78 -12.56
C LEU A 265 13.92 8.72 -11.67
N ALA A 266 13.32 7.54 -11.55
CA ALA A 266 13.89 6.44 -10.77
C ALA A 266 15.15 5.90 -11.45
N CYS A 267 15.10 5.73 -12.78
CA CYS A 267 16.24 5.29 -13.58
C CYS A 267 17.41 6.29 -13.50
N GLU A 268 17.15 7.58 -13.70
CA GLU A 268 18.18 8.63 -13.65
C GLU A 268 18.86 8.66 -12.27
N CYS A 269 18.08 8.62 -11.19
CA CYS A 269 18.60 8.61 -9.82
C CYS A 269 19.57 7.44 -9.58
N HIS A 270 19.18 6.22 -9.95
CA HIS A 270 19.97 5.02 -9.65
C HIS A 270 21.12 4.77 -10.62
N LEU A 271 21.03 5.25 -11.87
CA LEU A 271 22.13 5.14 -12.84
C LEU A 271 23.15 6.29 -12.75
N MET A 272 22.86 7.35 -11.98
CA MET A 272 23.70 8.55 -11.89
C MET A 272 25.18 8.25 -11.63
N LYS A 273 25.50 7.44 -10.60
CA LYS A 273 26.88 7.12 -10.23
C LYS A 273 27.61 6.33 -11.34
N MET A 274 26.92 5.39 -11.98
CA MET A 274 27.47 4.64 -13.09
C MET A 274 27.68 5.53 -14.33
N ASN A 275 26.74 6.43 -14.64
CA ASN A 275 26.90 7.41 -15.71
C ASN A 275 28.10 8.33 -15.46
N GLN A 276 28.32 8.78 -14.21
CA GLN A 276 29.50 9.56 -13.84
C GLN A 276 30.80 8.78 -14.04
N LEU A 277 30.84 7.50 -13.69
CA LEU A 277 31.99 6.63 -13.95
C LEU A 277 32.26 6.55 -15.46
N CYS A 278 31.26 6.28 -16.28
CA CYS A 278 31.45 6.16 -17.72
C CYS A 278 31.88 7.49 -18.36
N LEU A 279 31.34 8.62 -17.89
CA LEU A 279 31.77 9.97 -18.31
C LEU A 279 33.24 10.22 -17.95
N LEU A 280 33.67 9.85 -16.73
CA LEU A 280 35.07 9.94 -16.31
C LEU A 280 35.97 9.09 -17.23
N LEU A 281 35.57 7.85 -17.53
CA LEU A 281 36.33 6.98 -18.42
C LEU A 281 36.46 7.58 -19.82
N LYS A 282 35.37 8.12 -20.37
CA LYS A 282 35.33 8.76 -21.71
C LYS A 282 36.10 10.08 -21.78
N SER A 283 36.11 10.86 -20.70
CA SER A 283 36.68 12.21 -20.68
C SER A 283 38.21 12.23 -20.83
N PRO A 284 38.79 13.32 -21.38
CA PRO A 284 40.23 13.54 -21.34
C PRO A 284 40.72 13.70 -19.90
N LYS A 285 41.94 13.20 -19.63
CA LYS A 285 42.54 13.14 -18.27
C LYS A 285 43.85 13.92 -18.21
N SER A 286 44.01 14.90 -19.09
CA SER A 286 45.26 15.64 -19.30
C SER A 286 45.25 17.01 -18.62
N ASN A 287 44.09 17.66 -18.48
CA ASN A 287 43.98 19.02 -17.94
C ASN A 287 43.09 19.08 -16.70
N PRO A 288 43.50 19.75 -15.60
CA PRO A 288 42.63 19.94 -14.43
C PRO A 288 41.30 20.66 -14.73
N HIS A 289 41.19 21.42 -15.83
CA HIS A 289 39.92 22.00 -16.27
C HIS A 289 38.87 20.94 -16.65
N ASP A 290 39.29 19.76 -17.12
CA ASP A 290 38.40 18.66 -17.49
C ASP A 290 37.62 18.15 -16.25
N VAL A 291 38.21 18.29 -15.06
CA VAL A 291 37.53 17.98 -13.79
C VAL A 291 36.32 18.90 -13.57
N GLN A 292 36.43 20.18 -13.93
CA GLN A 292 35.31 21.11 -13.77
C GLN A 292 34.13 20.70 -14.67
N GLU A 293 34.40 20.27 -15.90
CA GLU A 293 33.37 19.75 -16.81
C GLU A 293 32.68 18.48 -16.28
N LEU A 294 33.45 17.55 -15.71
CA LEU A 294 32.90 16.35 -15.07
C LEU A 294 32.01 16.67 -13.86
N LEU A 295 32.31 17.75 -13.13
CA LEU A 295 31.56 18.18 -11.94
C LEU A 295 30.36 19.09 -12.26
N LEU A 296 30.28 19.65 -13.48
CA LEU A 296 29.30 20.68 -13.83
C LEU A 296 27.87 20.14 -14.03
N ASN A 297 27.71 18.85 -14.36
CA ASN A 297 26.43 18.32 -14.86
C ASN A 297 25.61 17.49 -13.85
N GLN A 298 26.18 16.96 -12.76
CA GLN A 298 25.45 16.16 -11.76
C GLN A 298 26.17 16.22 -10.40
N THR A 299 25.50 15.88 -9.29
CA THR A 299 26.15 15.73 -7.98
C THR A 299 27.17 14.60 -8.03
N PHE A 300 28.45 14.92 -8.10
CA PHE A 300 29.55 13.93 -8.11
C PHE A 300 29.48 13.02 -6.89
N ASN A 301 29.45 11.70 -7.09
CA ASN A 301 29.17 10.71 -6.04
C ASN A 301 30.14 9.51 -6.03
N ILE A 302 31.34 9.68 -6.60
CA ILE A 302 32.42 8.67 -6.60
C ILE A 302 33.44 9.07 -5.52
N ASN A 303 33.72 8.17 -4.58
CA ASN A 303 34.57 8.48 -3.43
C ASN A 303 36.08 8.42 -3.76
N SER A 304 36.93 8.91 -2.87
CA SER A 304 38.37 9.03 -3.13
C SER A 304 39.05 7.70 -3.45
N ILE A 305 38.72 6.62 -2.72
CA ILE A 305 39.34 5.30 -2.92
C ILE A 305 38.89 4.65 -4.22
N GLN A 306 37.65 4.90 -4.66
CA GLN A 306 37.16 4.50 -5.98
C GLN A 306 37.90 5.25 -7.08
N ILE A 307 38.08 6.57 -6.97
CA ILE A 307 38.86 7.36 -7.94
C ILE A 307 40.29 6.88 -8.07
N THR A 308 40.96 6.63 -6.95
CA THR A 308 42.32 6.05 -6.96
C THR A 308 42.35 4.72 -7.68
N GLN A 309 41.41 3.81 -7.38
CA GLN A 309 41.34 2.51 -8.04
C GLN A 309 41.08 2.62 -9.54
N ILE A 310 40.15 3.49 -9.94
CA ILE A 310 39.80 3.73 -11.36
C ILE A 310 41.03 4.23 -12.13
N LEU A 311 41.66 5.31 -11.65
CA LEU A 311 42.76 5.93 -12.39
C LEU A 311 44.04 5.09 -12.41
N ASN A 312 44.31 4.31 -11.35
CA ASN A 312 45.47 3.40 -11.31
C ASN A 312 45.33 2.22 -12.28
N ASN A 313 44.10 1.75 -12.52
CA ASN A 313 43.83 0.60 -13.40
C ASN A 313 43.30 1.01 -14.78
N TYR A 314 43.31 2.32 -15.08
CA TYR A 314 42.85 2.84 -16.37
C TYR A 314 43.80 2.44 -17.50
N ILE A 315 43.23 1.89 -18.57
CA ILE A 315 43.95 1.38 -19.73
C ILE A 315 43.99 2.48 -20.80
N LEU A 316 45.17 3.05 -21.01
CA LEU A 316 45.43 4.07 -22.02
C LEU A 316 45.33 3.50 -23.44
N SER A 317 44.54 4.17 -24.29
CA SER A 317 44.52 3.89 -25.73
C SER A 317 45.81 4.38 -26.41
N ARG A 318 46.17 3.81 -27.57
CA ARG A 318 47.44 4.12 -28.28
C ARG A 318 47.67 5.61 -28.57
N ASN A 319 46.60 6.40 -28.71
CA ASN A 319 46.65 7.82 -29.02
C ASN A 319 46.18 8.73 -27.86
N GLU A 320 45.98 8.18 -26.65
CA GLU A 320 45.53 8.94 -25.49
C GLU A 320 46.74 9.52 -24.73
N PRO A 321 46.72 10.81 -24.35
CA PRO A 321 47.76 11.36 -23.49
C PRO A 321 47.78 10.66 -22.12
N PRO A 322 48.94 10.56 -21.46
CA PRO A 322 49.01 9.98 -20.12
C PRO A 322 48.18 10.82 -19.13
N ILE A 323 47.69 10.17 -18.08
CA ILE A 323 46.95 10.83 -17.01
C ILE A 323 47.86 11.87 -16.34
N SER A 324 47.44 13.12 -16.36
CA SER A 324 48.19 14.20 -15.74
C SER A 324 48.07 14.15 -14.22
N ASN A 325 49.19 14.31 -13.52
CA ASN A 325 49.17 14.37 -12.05
C ASN A 325 48.32 15.55 -11.54
N SER A 326 48.28 16.68 -12.26
CA SER A 326 47.43 17.81 -11.86
C SER A 326 45.94 17.48 -12.00
N PHE A 327 45.55 16.70 -13.02
CA PHE A 327 44.18 16.20 -13.16
C PHE A 327 43.83 15.23 -12.02
N TYR A 328 44.71 14.25 -11.77
CA TYR A 328 44.55 13.25 -10.69
C TYR A 328 44.32 13.92 -9.33
N GLN A 329 45.18 14.89 -8.97
CA GLN A 329 45.06 15.62 -7.69
C GLN A 329 43.80 16.49 -7.62
N ALA A 330 43.42 17.14 -8.71
CA ALA A 330 42.19 17.95 -8.75
C ALA A 330 40.93 17.09 -8.57
N LEU A 331 40.84 15.93 -9.22
CA LEU A 331 39.70 15.03 -9.10
C LEU A 331 39.63 14.38 -7.71
N LEU A 332 40.76 13.97 -7.13
CA LEU A 332 40.82 13.48 -5.76
C LEU A 332 40.40 14.54 -4.75
N SER A 333 40.87 15.77 -4.90
CA SER A 333 40.46 16.88 -4.03
C SER A 333 38.96 17.13 -4.11
N ALA A 334 38.34 16.96 -5.29
CA ALA A 334 36.90 17.06 -5.44
C ALA A 334 36.17 15.91 -4.75
N ALA A 335 36.65 14.66 -4.88
CA ALA A 335 36.07 13.50 -4.20
C ALA A 335 36.12 13.63 -2.68
N TYR A 336 37.27 14.04 -2.11
CA TYR A 336 37.39 14.28 -0.66
C TYR A 336 36.36 15.30 -0.16
N LYS A 337 36.28 16.44 -0.85
CA LYS A 337 35.46 17.57 -0.44
C LYS A 337 33.96 17.33 -0.63
N HIS A 338 33.56 16.66 -1.70
CA HIS A 338 32.15 16.55 -2.08
C HIS A 338 31.51 15.20 -1.74
N VAL A 339 32.30 14.15 -1.52
CA VAL A 339 31.79 12.79 -1.29
C VAL A 339 32.23 12.28 0.08
N ASP A 340 33.53 12.23 0.33
CA ASP A 340 34.06 11.63 1.56
C ASP A 340 33.67 12.42 2.81
N GLU A 341 33.75 13.76 2.76
CA GLU A 341 33.28 14.63 3.86
C GLU A 341 31.78 14.39 4.16
N ASN A 342 30.96 14.20 3.13
CA ASN A 342 29.53 13.91 3.28
C ASN A 342 29.29 12.52 3.88
N LEU A 343 30.03 11.49 3.44
CA LEU A 343 29.96 10.14 3.99
C LEU A 343 30.40 10.12 5.46
N TYR A 344 31.50 10.80 5.78
CA TYR A 344 32.00 10.93 7.15
C TYR A 344 30.97 11.62 8.06
N CYS A 345 30.38 12.73 7.62
CA CYS A 345 29.33 13.43 8.37
C CYS A 345 28.08 12.58 8.58
N ALA A 346 27.75 11.69 7.63
CA ALA A 346 26.63 10.75 7.74
C ALA A 346 26.96 9.52 8.60
N GLY A 347 28.23 9.30 8.98
CA GLY A 347 28.68 8.09 9.67
C GLY A 347 28.75 6.86 8.75
N SER A 348 28.73 7.07 7.43
CA SER A 348 28.82 6.01 6.43
C SER A 348 30.29 5.66 6.12
N PRO A 349 30.64 4.38 5.98
CA PRO A 349 32.00 3.97 5.67
C PRO A 349 32.36 4.36 4.23
N ILE A 350 33.61 4.79 4.02
CA ILE A 350 34.18 4.98 2.69
C ILE A 350 34.66 3.60 2.20
N GLN A 351 34.00 3.05 1.17
CA GLN A 351 34.25 1.69 0.68
C GLN A 351 34.51 1.65 -0.83
N LEU A 352 35.25 0.63 -1.26
CA LEU A 352 35.57 0.45 -2.67
C LEU A 352 34.36 -0.06 -3.45
N ALA A 353 33.75 -1.14 -2.94
CA ALA A 353 32.56 -1.73 -3.50
C ALA A 353 31.29 -1.01 -3.01
N GLU A 354 30.34 -0.85 -3.90
CA GLU A 354 28.99 -0.39 -3.56
C GLU A 354 28.12 -1.58 -3.14
N GLU A 355 27.15 -1.34 -2.26
CA GLU A 355 26.21 -2.37 -1.80
C GLU A 355 25.16 -2.67 -2.87
N LEU A 356 25.02 -3.95 -3.23
CA LEU A 356 24.02 -4.41 -4.22
C LEU A 356 22.58 -4.21 -3.72
N ASP A 357 22.39 -4.28 -2.40
CA ASP A 357 21.10 -4.05 -1.77
C ASP A 357 20.90 -2.56 -1.49
N LEU A 358 19.90 -1.97 -2.13
CA LEU A 358 19.52 -0.58 -1.87
C LEU A 358 18.90 -0.46 -0.47
N ALA A 359 19.54 0.24 0.46
CA ALA A 359 19.05 0.44 1.84
C ALA A 359 17.91 1.49 1.96
N VAL A 360 16.90 1.42 1.09
CA VAL A 360 15.71 2.31 1.13
C VAL A 360 14.57 1.63 1.90
N PRO A 361 13.92 2.32 2.86
CA PRO A 361 12.74 1.81 3.53
C PRO A 361 11.63 1.47 2.55
N PHE A 362 10.94 0.36 2.77
CA PHE A 362 9.76 0.00 2.00
C PHE A 362 8.57 0.89 2.38
N PHE A 363 7.83 1.38 1.38
CA PHE A 363 6.64 2.20 1.59
C PHE A 363 5.41 1.58 0.93
N LEU A 364 4.31 1.49 1.69
CA LEU A 364 3.02 1.14 1.10
C LEU A 364 2.39 2.37 0.43
N PRO A 365 1.90 2.24 -0.81
CA PRO A 365 1.12 3.30 -1.45
C PRO A 365 -0.15 3.62 -0.68
N GLU A 366 -0.53 4.91 -0.67
CA GLU A 366 -1.78 5.37 -0.06
C GLU A 366 -2.94 5.47 -1.08
N ASP A 367 -2.65 5.39 -2.38
CA ASP A 367 -3.60 5.58 -3.47
C ASP A 367 -3.28 4.71 -4.70
N GLY A 368 -4.09 4.81 -5.75
CA GLY A 368 -3.83 4.16 -7.05
C GLY A 368 -4.25 2.68 -7.08
N TYR A 369 -5.10 2.27 -6.16
CA TYR A 369 -5.66 0.92 -6.10
C TYR A 369 -6.85 0.74 -7.05
N SER A 370 -7.08 -0.50 -7.50
CA SER A 370 -8.08 -0.76 -8.55
C SER A 370 -9.51 -0.42 -8.10
N CYS A 371 -9.81 -0.59 -6.81
CA CYS A 371 -11.12 -0.35 -6.24
C CYS A 371 -11.55 1.13 -6.23
N GLU A 372 -10.62 2.08 -6.34
CA GLU A 372 -10.91 3.51 -6.43
C GLU A 372 -11.63 3.85 -7.74
N ASN A 373 -11.18 3.20 -8.82
CA ASN A 373 -11.62 3.47 -10.19
C ASN A 373 -12.68 2.48 -10.70
N LEU A 374 -12.71 1.26 -10.17
CA LEU A 374 -13.71 0.27 -10.54
C LEU A 374 -15.10 0.66 -10.01
N ARG A 375 -16.11 0.40 -10.84
CA ARG A 375 -17.53 0.60 -10.51
C ARG A 375 -18.31 -0.67 -10.79
N GLY A 376 -19.22 -1.02 -9.88
CA GLY A 376 -20.00 -2.26 -9.95
C GLY A 376 -19.11 -3.50 -9.95
N ILE A 377 -19.72 -4.65 -10.28
CA ILE A 377 -19.03 -5.93 -10.34
C ILE A 377 -18.49 -6.20 -11.74
N PRO A 378 -17.17 -6.38 -11.92
CA PRO A 378 -16.61 -6.80 -13.20
C PRO A 378 -17.21 -8.13 -13.66
N GLU A 379 -17.59 -8.25 -14.93
CA GLU A 379 -18.18 -9.49 -15.47
C GLU A 379 -17.25 -10.70 -15.25
N LYS A 380 -15.95 -10.51 -15.45
CA LYS A 380 -14.90 -11.53 -15.21
C LYS A 380 -14.76 -11.95 -13.75
N LEU A 381 -15.26 -11.15 -12.80
CA LEU A 381 -15.35 -11.57 -11.40
C LEU A 381 -16.48 -12.60 -11.20
N LEU A 382 -17.58 -12.48 -11.96
CA LEU A 382 -18.68 -13.43 -11.90
C LEU A 382 -18.25 -14.82 -12.40
N GLU A 383 -17.47 -14.88 -13.49
CA GLU A 383 -16.89 -16.12 -14.01
C GLU A 383 -16.03 -16.85 -12.95
N PHE A 384 -15.29 -16.09 -12.14
CA PHE A 384 -14.50 -16.64 -11.03
C PHE A 384 -15.39 -17.19 -9.91
N ILE A 385 -16.53 -16.53 -9.62
CA ILE A 385 -17.43 -16.89 -8.53
C ILE A 385 -18.37 -18.05 -8.92
N GLU A 386 -18.70 -18.20 -10.20
CA GLU A 386 -19.68 -19.16 -10.69
C GLU A 386 -19.38 -20.63 -10.28
N PRO A 387 -18.15 -21.16 -10.39
CA PRO A 387 -17.84 -22.52 -9.94
C PRO A 387 -18.13 -22.72 -8.44
N MET A 388 -17.80 -21.73 -7.62
CA MET A 388 -18.08 -21.77 -6.17
C MET A 388 -19.58 -21.71 -5.90
N SER A 389 -20.32 -20.92 -6.68
CA SER A 389 -21.78 -20.87 -6.59
C SER A 389 -22.44 -22.19 -6.97
N ARG A 390 -21.93 -22.87 -8.01
CA ARG A 390 -22.42 -24.20 -8.43
C ARG A 390 -22.17 -25.28 -7.38
N LEU A 391 -21.07 -25.17 -6.65
CA LEU A 391 -20.73 -26.05 -5.52
C LEU A 391 -21.47 -25.68 -4.21
N ALA A 392 -22.41 -24.72 -4.27
CA ALA A 392 -23.13 -24.19 -3.11
C ALA A 392 -22.20 -23.67 -1.99
N LEU A 393 -21.01 -23.18 -2.35
CA LEU A 393 -20.05 -22.58 -1.41
C LEU A 393 -20.33 -21.09 -1.18
N CYS A 394 -21.00 -20.44 -2.12
CA CYS A 394 -21.41 -19.04 -1.99
C CYS A 394 -22.64 -18.69 -2.86
N ARG A 395 -23.28 -17.55 -2.57
CA ARG A 395 -24.37 -16.97 -3.37
C ARG A 395 -24.23 -15.47 -3.48
N LEU A 396 -24.49 -14.92 -4.66
CA LEU A 396 -24.50 -13.47 -4.91
C LEU A 396 -25.87 -12.86 -4.62
N PHE A 397 -25.87 -11.69 -3.98
CA PHE A 397 -27.05 -10.89 -3.67
C PHE A 397 -26.88 -9.47 -4.20
N THR A 398 -27.83 -8.98 -5.00
CA THR A 398 -27.84 -7.58 -5.46
C THR A 398 -28.16 -6.61 -4.32
N ASN A 399 -27.40 -5.54 -4.21
CA ASN A 399 -27.74 -4.36 -3.43
C ASN A 399 -28.28 -3.27 -4.35
N SER A 400 -29.60 -3.09 -4.35
CA SER A 400 -30.28 -2.08 -5.18
C SER A 400 -30.06 -0.64 -4.72
N PHE A 401 -29.47 -0.42 -3.54
CA PHE A 401 -29.20 0.93 -2.99
C PHE A 401 -27.75 1.36 -3.13
N SER A 402 -26.92 0.53 -3.78
CA SER A 402 -25.52 0.85 -3.92
C SER A 402 -25.27 1.89 -5.01
N LEU A 403 -24.32 2.80 -4.76
CA LEU A 403 -23.79 3.75 -5.72
C LEU A 403 -22.77 3.11 -6.70
N GLY A 404 -22.61 1.79 -6.66
CA GLY A 404 -21.64 1.08 -7.49
C GLY A 404 -20.18 1.27 -7.05
N LEU A 405 -19.94 1.84 -5.86
CA LEU A 405 -18.61 1.99 -5.27
C LEU A 405 -18.21 0.72 -4.52
N TRP A 406 -16.93 0.35 -4.55
CA TRP A 406 -16.42 -0.82 -3.81
C TRP A 406 -16.22 -0.50 -2.33
N ILE A 407 -15.56 0.61 -2.02
CA ILE A 407 -15.46 1.13 -0.64
C ILE A 407 -16.72 1.94 -0.37
N GLU A 408 -17.83 1.23 -0.28
CA GLU A 408 -19.11 1.82 0.06
C GLU A 408 -19.38 1.60 1.54
N PHE A 409 -19.55 2.68 2.30
CA PHE A 409 -20.04 2.58 3.65
C PHE A 409 -21.45 2.00 3.60
N ILE A 410 -21.79 1.06 4.48
CA ILE A 410 -23.22 0.84 4.75
C ILE A 410 -23.66 2.15 5.42
N GLN A 411 -24.08 3.11 4.60
CA GLN A 411 -25.17 3.97 4.98
C GLN A 411 -26.32 3.00 5.15
N LEU A 412 -26.65 2.70 6.42
CA LEU A 412 -28.04 2.43 6.73
C LEU A 412 -28.82 3.49 5.96
N PRO A 413 -29.82 3.10 5.14
CA PRO A 413 -30.50 4.04 4.27
C PRO A 413 -30.77 5.29 5.08
N LYS A 414 -30.28 6.45 4.61
CA LYS A 414 -30.73 7.73 5.15
C LYS A 414 -32.24 7.62 5.05
N ILE A 415 -32.90 7.49 6.20
CA ILE A 415 -34.33 7.30 6.19
C ILE A 415 -34.87 8.64 5.72
N ASP A 416 -35.26 8.71 4.45
CA ASP A 416 -36.02 9.83 3.95
C ASP A 416 -37.21 10.00 4.89
N ASN A 417 -37.22 11.12 5.61
CA ASN A 417 -38.25 11.51 6.58
C ASN A 417 -39.66 11.62 5.95
N SER A 418 -39.83 11.27 4.68
CA SER A 418 -41.08 11.32 3.93
C SER A 418 -41.85 9.99 3.90
N LYS A 419 -41.27 8.86 4.35
CA LYS A 419 -41.95 7.53 4.34
C LYS A 419 -41.89 6.77 5.68
N ASN A 420 -41.74 7.46 6.80
CA ASN A 420 -41.44 6.84 8.11
C ASN A 420 -42.63 6.79 9.09
N ASN A 421 -43.87 6.60 8.60
CA ASN A 421 -45.03 6.47 9.50
C ASN A 421 -45.28 5.03 9.98
N ASP A 422 -44.67 4.01 9.38
CA ASP A 422 -45.02 2.60 9.67
C ASP A 422 -44.39 2.04 10.97
N ASN A 423 -43.43 2.76 11.57
CA ASN A 423 -42.77 2.36 12.82
C ASN A 423 -42.98 3.37 13.97
N ILE A 424 -43.84 4.37 13.74
CA ILE A 424 -44.22 5.35 14.75
C ILE A 424 -45.58 4.94 15.32
N GLU A 425 -45.60 4.56 16.60
CA GLU A 425 -46.82 4.16 17.29
C GLU A 425 -47.26 5.28 18.24
N THR A 426 -48.55 5.62 18.23
CA THR A 426 -49.12 6.54 19.22
C THR A 426 -49.96 5.74 20.21
N ILE A 427 -49.58 5.79 21.48
CA ILE A 427 -50.31 5.12 22.56
C ILE A 427 -50.80 6.14 23.57
N ILE A 428 -51.88 5.81 24.27
CA ILE A 428 -52.40 6.61 25.37
C ILE A 428 -52.36 5.73 26.61
N LEU A 429 -51.63 6.16 27.63
CA LEU A 429 -51.52 5.47 28.91
C LEU A 429 -52.08 6.33 30.04
N ASN A 430 -52.79 5.67 30.96
CA ASN A 430 -53.21 6.31 32.20
C ASN A 430 -52.18 6.06 33.29
N LYS A 431 -51.74 7.11 33.97
CA LYS A 431 -50.77 7.02 35.07
C LYS A 431 -51.35 6.22 36.23
N LYS A 432 -50.51 5.39 36.85
CA LYS A 432 -50.81 4.66 38.09
C LYS A 432 -49.96 5.27 39.20
N GLY A 433 -50.59 5.82 40.24
CA GLY A 433 -49.88 6.48 41.35
C GLY A 433 -49.00 7.67 40.89
N ASN A 434 -49.48 8.48 39.95
CA ASN A 434 -48.78 9.63 39.37
C ASN A 434 -47.53 9.34 38.51
N SER A 435 -47.29 8.07 38.14
CA SER A 435 -46.17 7.68 37.28
C SER A 435 -46.60 6.74 36.14
N LEU A 436 -45.82 6.73 35.06
CA LEU A 436 -45.97 5.76 33.95
C LEU A 436 -45.18 4.47 34.20
N GLY A 437 -44.14 4.50 35.05
CA GLY A 437 -43.30 3.34 35.34
C GLY A 437 -42.18 3.09 34.33
N LEU A 438 -41.61 4.14 33.74
CA LEU A 438 -40.52 4.06 32.77
C LEU A 438 -39.20 4.57 33.35
N SER A 439 -38.11 3.87 33.06
CA SER A 439 -36.74 4.38 33.17
C SER A 439 -36.29 4.86 31.80
N ILE A 440 -35.81 6.10 31.72
CA ILE A 440 -35.37 6.73 30.47
C ILE A 440 -33.88 7.09 30.50
N VAL A 441 -33.26 7.10 29.33
CA VAL A 441 -31.92 7.62 29.10
C VAL A 441 -31.91 8.55 27.90
N SER A 442 -31.02 9.55 27.95
CA SER A 442 -30.77 10.41 26.80
C SER A 442 -29.48 9.96 26.12
N ALA A 443 -29.52 9.77 24.81
CA ALA A 443 -28.39 9.27 24.03
C ALA A 443 -28.40 9.87 22.62
N LYS A 444 -27.20 10.00 22.05
CA LYS A 444 -27.01 10.44 20.66
C LYS A 444 -26.02 9.49 19.99
N SER A 445 -26.46 8.87 18.90
CA SER A 445 -25.59 8.07 18.04
C SER A 445 -24.85 8.97 17.04
N ASP A 446 -23.66 8.56 16.59
CA ASP A 446 -22.94 9.23 15.50
C ASP A 446 -23.77 9.27 14.19
N SER A 447 -24.78 8.40 14.09
CA SER A 447 -25.73 8.32 12.97
C SER A 447 -26.94 9.25 13.10
N GLN A 448 -27.07 10.00 14.20
CA GLN A 448 -28.21 10.88 14.47
C GLN A 448 -27.78 12.35 14.56
N GLU A 449 -28.55 13.23 13.91
CA GLU A 449 -28.35 14.69 14.02
C GLU A 449 -28.77 15.20 15.41
N HIS A 450 -29.84 14.61 15.96
CA HIS A 450 -30.48 15.03 17.21
C HIS A 450 -30.35 13.98 18.32
N GLN A 451 -30.27 14.44 19.56
CA GLN A 451 -30.26 13.62 20.77
C GLN A 451 -31.67 13.10 21.06
N GLY A 452 -31.78 11.83 21.47
CA GLY A 452 -33.06 11.13 21.68
C GLY A 452 -33.25 10.63 23.11
N ILE A 453 -34.52 10.47 23.51
CA ILE A 453 -34.92 9.87 24.79
C ILE A 453 -35.40 8.44 24.58
N TYR A 454 -34.72 7.48 25.22
CA TYR A 454 -34.95 6.04 25.04
C TYR A 454 -35.43 5.39 26.33
N ILE A 455 -36.31 4.39 26.20
CA ILE A 455 -36.75 3.56 27.31
C ILE A 455 -35.62 2.58 27.67
N LYS A 456 -34.99 2.79 28.83
CA LYS A 456 -33.99 1.90 29.41
C LYS A 456 -34.61 0.75 30.21
N GLY A 457 -35.78 0.95 30.80
CA GLY A 457 -36.41 -0.06 31.65
C GLY A 457 -37.90 0.21 31.89
N ILE A 458 -38.63 -0.84 32.25
CA ILE A 458 -40.06 -0.79 32.60
C ILE A 458 -40.20 -1.34 34.02
N ILE A 459 -40.85 -0.58 34.90
CA ILE A 459 -40.98 -0.92 36.33
C ILE A 459 -42.06 -2.01 36.51
N PRO A 460 -41.78 -3.07 37.28
CA PRO A 460 -42.76 -4.11 37.55
C PRO A 460 -44.07 -3.60 38.20
N GLY A 461 -45.23 -4.07 37.74
CA GLY A 461 -46.57 -3.72 38.24
C GLY A 461 -47.02 -2.28 37.94
N SER A 462 -46.30 -1.58 37.05
CA SER A 462 -46.59 -0.21 36.64
C SER A 462 -47.58 -0.13 35.47
N ALA A 463 -48.12 1.07 35.21
CA ALA A 463 -49.00 1.32 34.07
C ALA A 463 -48.36 0.92 32.73
N ALA A 464 -47.06 1.17 32.56
CA ALA A 464 -46.33 0.80 31.34
C ALA A 464 -46.20 -0.71 31.15
N GLN A 465 -46.02 -1.48 32.22
CA GLN A 465 -45.96 -2.93 32.12
C GLN A 465 -47.35 -3.54 31.92
N ASP A 466 -48.35 -3.06 32.66
CA ASP A 466 -49.74 -3.54 32.57
C ASP A 466 -50.32 -3.35 31.16
N ASP A 467 -49.91 -2.28 30.45
CA ASP A 467 -50.30 -2.01 29.06
C ASP A 467 -49.57 -2.89 28.02
N GLY A 468 -48.31 -3.24 28.29
CA GLY A 468 -47.53 -4.22 27.51
C GLY A 468 -47.06 -3.78 26.12
N ARG A 469 -47.46 -2.60 25.61
CA ARG A 469 -47.05 -2.12 24.28
C ARG A 469 -45.70 -1.40 24.27
N LEU A 470 -45.27 -0.87 25.40
CA LEU A 470 -43.96 -0.20 25.59
C LEU A 470 -42.85 -1.24 25.74
N HIS A 471 -41.73 -1.06 25.06
CA HIS A 471 -40.57 -1.97 25.16
C HIS A 471 -39.27 -1.20 25.45
N VAL A 472 -38.33 -1.88 26.11
CA VAL A 472 -36.96 -1.37 26.29
C VAL A 472 -36.32 -1.20 24.91
N GLY A 473 -35.74 -0.03 24.67
CA GLY A 473 -35.15 0.36 23.38
C GLY A 473 -36.05 1.20 22.47
N ASP A 474 -37.33 1.38 22.80
CA ASP A 474 -38.19 2.35 22.10
C ASP A 474 -37.71 3.79 22.38
N GLN A 475 -37.80 4.67 21.39
CA GLN A 475 -37.56 6.11 21.55
C GLN A 475 -38.88 6.85 21.74
N ILE A 476 -38.94 7.73 22.74
CA ILE A 476 -40.08 8.62 22.96
C ILE A 476 -39.84 9.91 22.16
N LEU A 477 -40.66 10.14 21.15
CA LEU A 477 -40.59 11.34 20.30
C LEU A 477 -41.40 12.49 20.89
N TYR A 478 -42.64 12.20 21.30
CA TYR A 478 -43.55 13.19 21.88
C TYR A 478 -44.25 12.65 23.12
N VAL A 479 -44.50 13.57 24.05
CA VAL A 479 -45.40 13.40 25.20
C VAL A 479 -46.47 14.47 25.10
N ASP A 480 -47.71 14.05 24.89
CA ASP A 480 -48.83 14.90 24.50
C ASP A 480 -48.49 15.77 23.28
N SER A 481 -48.37 17.08 23.46
CA SER A 481 -47.97 18.03 22.41
C SER A 481 -46.49 18.46 22.51
N THR A 482 -45.73 17.91 23.46
CA THR A 482 -44.35 18.34 23.74
C THR A 482 -43.35 17.37 23.10
N SER A 483 -42.51 17.89 22.21
CA SER A 483 -41.38 17.12 21.64
C SER A 483 -40.32 16.85 22.70
N LEU A 484 -39.75 15.64 22.65
CA LEU A 484 -38.59 15.22 23.46
C LEU A 484 -37.28 15.13 22.67
N VAL A 485 -37.30 15.49 21.38
CA VAL A 485 -36.08 15.58 20.57
C VAL A 485 -35.16 16.67 21.12
N ASP A 486 -33.86 16.38 21.22
CA ASP A 486 -32.81 17.23 21.80
C ASP A 486 -32.99 17.60 23.28
N LYS A 487 -33.88 16.91 23.99
CA LYS A 487 -34.03 17.09 25.44
C LYS A 487 -33.04 16.24 26.23
N THR A 488 -32.62 16.80 27.35
CA THR A 488 -31.89 16.05 28.39
C THR A 488 -32.81 15.06 29.10
N LYS A 489 -32.22 14.12 29.83
CA LYS A 489 -32.98 13.13 30.62
C LYS A 489 -33.86 13.84 31.65
N GLU A 490 -33.34 14.89 32.27
CA GLU A 490 -33.99 15.66 33.32
C GLU A 490 -35.19 16.42 32.76
N GLU A 491 -35.04 17.12 31.63
CA GLU A 491 -36.13 17.84 30.97
C GLU A 491 -37.23 16.88 30.49
N ALA A 492 -36.86 15.72 29.95
CA ALA A 492 -37.82 14.70 29.53
C ALA A 492 -38.59 14.11 30.72
N ALA A 493 -37.90 13.87 31.85
CA ALA A 493 -38.54 13.42 33.08
C ALA A 493 -39.52 14.47 33.64
N GLU A 494 -39.16 15.76 33.58
CA GLU A 494 -40.05 16.84 34.02
C GLU A 494 -41.31 16.94 33.15
N VAL A 495 -41.19 16.77 31.82
CA VAL A 495 -42.35 16.70 30.93
C VAL A 495 -43.26 15.52 31.32
N LEU A 496 -42.71 14.31 31.45
CA LEU A 496 -43.48 13.11 31.81
C LEU A 496 -44.16 13.22 33.19
N LYS A 497 -43.54 13.91 34.16
CA LYS A 497 -44.14 14.17 35.48
C LYS A 497 -45.32 15.15 35.42
N HIS A 498 -45.18 16.25 34.66
CA HIS A 498 -46.18 17.32 34.60
C HIS A 498 -47.37 17.05 33.66
N CYS A 499 -47.33 15.98 32.87
CA CYS A 499 -48.48 15.55 32.07
C CYS A 499 -49.68 15.13 32.95
N GLY A 500 -50.88 15.23 32.39
CA GLY A 500 -52.12 14.83 33.05
C GLY A 500 -52.21 13.34 33.39
N PRO A 501 -53.33 12.90 34.00
CA PRO A 501 -53.55 11.50 34.37
C PRO A 501 -53.59 10.55 33.17
N SER A 502 -53.91 11.06 31.97
CA SER A 502 -53.83 10.35 30.69
C SER A 502 -52.76 11.01 29.83
N VAL A 503 -51.80 10.23 29.34
CA VAL A 503 -50.62 10.72 28.60
C VAL A 503 -50.59 10.06 27.22
N ARG A 504 -50.50 10.87 26.17
CA ARG A 504 -50.28 10.40 24.80
C ARG A 504 -48.78 10.33 24.52
N LEU A 505 -48.27 9.16 24.19
CA LEU A 505 -46.88 8.95 23.79
C LEU A 505 -46.80 8.64 22.30
N GLN A 506 -45.95 9.35 21.58
CA GLN A 506 -45.56 8.97 20.22
C GLN A 506 -44.18 8.33 20.26
N LEU A 507 -44.09 7.08 19.85
CA LEU A 507 -42.93 6.22 20.01
C LEU A 507 -42.36 5.84 18.67
N TYR A 508 -41.04 5.84 18.56
CA TYR A 508 -40.36 5.14 17.48
C TYR A 508 -39.90 3.77 18.00
N LYS A 509 -40.52 2.72 17.48
CA LYS A 509 -40.32 1.35 17.99
C LYS A 509 -38.88 0.91 17.75
N ASP A 510 -38.29 0.14 18.67
CA ASP A 510 -36.97 -0.51 18.54
C ASP A 510 -35.81 0.43 18.14
N ALA A 511 -35.95 1.73 18.39
CA ALA A 511 -35.06 2.76 17.89
C ALA A 511 -33.61 2.60 18.37
N ALA A 512 -33.41 2.22 19.63
CA ALA A 512 -32.08 2.05 20.19
C ALA A 512 -31.27 0.96 19.48
N ASN A 513 -31.90 -0.13 19.05
CA ASN A 513 -31.22 -1.16 18.27
C ASN A 513 -30.88 -0.66 16.86
N ARG A 514 -31.78 0.09 16.23
CA ARG A 514 -31.55 0.69 14.90
C ARG A 514 -30.40 1.70 14.89
N TYR A 515 -30.24 2.45 15.97
CA TYR A 515 -29.19 3.47 16.10
C TYR A 515 -27.89 2.95 16.75
N GLY A 516 -27.79 1.65 17.05
CA GLY A 516 -26.61 1.05 17.64
C GLY A 516 -26.38 1.42 19.12
N LEU A 517 -27.44 1.85 19.82
CA LEU A 517 -27.43 2.31 21.20
C LEU A 517 -27.76 1.19 22.21
N SER A 518 -27.86 -0.06 21.76
CA SER A 518 -28.28 -1.20 22.58
C SER A 518 -27.40 -1.43 23.81
N ALA A 519 -26.09 -1.16 23.73
CA ALA A 519 -25.16 -1.28 24.85
C ALA A 519 -25.48 -0.33 26.02
N LEU A 520 -26.12 0.82 25.76
CA LEU A 520 -26.53 1.77 26.81
C LEU A 520 -27.68 1.21 27.67
N LEU A 521 -28.48 0.30 27.09
CA LEU A 521 -29.63 -0.33 27.76
C LEU A 521 -29.20 -1.45 28.73
N THR A 522 -28.03 -2.06 28.51
CA THR A 522 -27.52 -3.19 29.31
C THR A 522 -26.63 -2.77 30.49
N SER A 523 -26.38 -1.46 30.67
CA SER A 523 -25.61 -0.95 31.82
C SER A 523 -26.39 -1.15 33.13
N SER A 524 -25.79 -1.92 34.04
CA SER A 524 -26.29 -2.48 35.30
C SER A 524 -27.19 -1.56 36.15
N LEU A 525 -28.14 -2.17 36.86
CA LEU A 525 -29.12 -1.57 37.78
C LEU A 525 -28.46 -0.84 38.96
N ASP A 526 -28.73 0.46 39.12
CA ASP A 526 -28.74 1.10 40.44
C ASP A 526 -30.14 0.98 41.04
N ASN A 527 -30.33 -0.02 41.90
CA ASN A 527 -31.45 -0.09 42.82
C ASN A 527 -31.19 0.88 43.98
N HIS A 528 -31.84 2.04 43.99
CA HIS A 528 -32.06 2.81 45.22
C HIS A 528 -33.52 3.22 45.32
N TYR A 529 -34.28 2.46 46.11
CA TYR A 529 -35.50 2.92 46.76
C TYR A 529 -35.06 3.68 48.01
N ASP A 530 -34.99 5.02 47.97
CA ASP A 530 -34.72 5.81 49.16
C ASP A 530 -36.02 6.32 49.78
N ALA A 531 -36.37 5.70 50.91
CA ALA A 531 -37.21 6.28 51.94
C ALA A 531 -36.33 7.08 52.91
N THR A 532 -36.78 8.29 53.25
CA THR A 532 -36.45 9.11 54.44
C THR A 532 -35.04 9.71 54.61
N GLY A 533 -34.98 11.05 54.55
CA GLY A 533 -34.66 11.91 55.71
C GLY A 533 -33.19 12.15 56.15
N PHE A 534 -32.72 13.38 55.88
CA PHE A 534 -31.86 14.27 56.70
C PHE A 534 -30.44 13.84 57.20
N HIS A 535 -29.48 14.77 56.94
CA HIS A 535 -28.15 14.98 57.57
C HIS A 535 -27.13 13.83 57.42
N SER A 536 -25.87 14.00 57.03
CA SER A 536 -24.88 15.08 57.21
C SER A 536 -23.63 14.78 56.34
N LYS A 537 -22.90 15.82 55.89
CA LYS A 537 -21.52 15.74 55.33
C LYS A 537 -20.50 15.53 56.50
N PRO A 538 -19.16 15.33 56.33
CA PRO A 538 -18.29 15.25 55.13
C PRO A 538 -17.14 14.16 55.18
N ASN A 539 -16.31 14.16 54.12
CA ASN A 539 -14.84 13.91 54.05
C ASN A 539 -14.24 12.60 53.46
N SER A 540 -13.26 12.86 52.56
CA SER A 540 -12.15 12.03 52.05
C SER A 540 -12.54 10.87 51.11
N SER A 541 -11.89 10.59 49.97
CA SER A 541 -10.57 10.96 49.44
C SER A 541 -10.56 10.74 47.92
N LEU A 542 -10.15 11.74 47.13
CA LEU A 542 -9.76 11.54 45.73
C LEU A 542 -8.37 10.89 45.72
N ILE A 543 -8.31 9.58 45.46
CA ILE A 543 -7.07 8.91 45.07
C ILE A 543 -7.12 8.72 43.54
N SER A 544 -6.25 9.49 42.91
CA SER A 544 -5.66 9.24 41.60
C SER A 544 -4.94 7.89 41.59
N CYS A 545 -5.18 7.07 40.55
CA CYS A 545 -4.16 6.18 40.02
C CYS A 545 -3.90 6.54 38.55
N ARG A 546 -2.70 7.08 38.34
CA ARG A 546 -2.05 7.42 37.08
C ARG A 546 -1.80 6.17 36.23
N TYR A 547 -1.89 6.33 34.91
CA TYR A 547 -1.03 5.63 33.96
C TYR A 547 -0.20 6.68 33.20
N PRO A 548 1.11 6.45 32.97
CA PRO A 548 2.01 7.46 32.45
C PRO A 548 1.86 7.64 30.94
N HIS A 549 1.64 8.88 30.53
CA HIS A 549 2.00 9.38 29.21
C HIS A 549 3.52 9.60 29.16
N SER A 550 4.17 9.10 28.10
CA SER A 550 5.42 9.67 27.60
C SER A 550 5.10 10.54 26.39
N THR A 551 4.98 11.84 26.65
CA THR A 551 4.98 12.91 25.64
C THR A 551 6.37 13.52 25.66
N LEU A 552 7.10 13.49 24.53
CA LEU A 552 8.22 14.41 24.30
C LEU A 552 7.75 15.45 23.29
N ALA A 553 7.54 16.65 23.82
CA ALA A 553 7.13 17.84 23.11
C ALA A 553 8.29 18.35 22.24
N LEU A 554 8.04 18.58 20.96
CA LEU A 554 8.84 19.50 20.14
C LEU A 554 8.23 20.89 20.28
N GLN A 555 9.03 21.79 20.84
CA GLN A 555 8.71 23.21 20.99
C GLN A 555 8.53 23.86 19.62
N THR A 556 7.36 24.41 19.39
CA THR A 556 7.08 25.38 18.33
C THR A 556 7.45 26.77 18.85
N THR A 557 8.47 27.40 18.25
CA THR A 557 8.67 28.85 18.35
C THR A 557 8.51 29.46 16.97
N ASN A 558 7.45 30.26 16.85
CA ASN A 558 7.22 31.19 15.75
C ASN A 558 8.33 32.25 15.68
N SER A 559 8.89 32.46 14.49
CA SER A 559 9.44 33.75 14.08
C SER A 559 9.45 33.83 12.55
N TYR A 560 8.43 34.49 12.01
CA TYR A 560 8.44 35.03 10.65
C TYR A 560 9.26 36.33 10.62
N GLU A 561 9.89 36.58 9.46
CA GLU A 561 10.62 37.79 9.00
C GLU A 561 12.07 38.00 9.48
N GLN A 562 13.06 37.71 8.61
CA GLN A 562 13.76 38.68 7.76
C GLN A 562 15.04 38.07 7.12
N LEU A 563 15.38 38.55 5.92
CA LEU A 563 16.65 38.44 5.16
C LEU A 563 16.95 37.19 4.30
N SER A 564 16.54 37.31 3.03
CA SER A 564 17.32 37.20 1.79
C SER A 564 18.72 36.56 1.79
N THR A 565 18.98 35.82 0.69
CA THR A 565 20.26 35.23 0.19
C THR A 565 20.68 33.96 0.96
N THR A 566 20.83 32.78 0.37
CA THR A 566 21.62 32.41 -0.82
C THR A 566 21.23 30.97 -1.24
N LYS A 567 21.13 30.70 -2.54
CA LYS A 567 20.95 29.34 -3.10
C LYS A 567 22.18 28.48 -2.78
N GLN A 568 22.09 27.42 -1.96
CA GLN A 568 22.99 26.22 -2.08
C GLN A 568 22.81 25.00 -1.14
N ASN A 569 21.78 24.87 -0.27
CA ASN A 569 21.72 23.70 0.64
C ASN A 569 20.35 22.99 0.72
N LEU A 570 19.94 22.26 -0.32
CA LEU A 570 18.70 21.45 -0.28
C LEU A 570 18.74 20.09 -1.01
N THR A 571 19.92 19.49 -1.22
CA THR A 571 20.03 18.23 -1.99
C THR A 571 19.81 16.93 -1.19
N ILE A 572 19.46 16.97 0.11
CA ILE A 572 19.26 15.73 0.90
C ILE A 572 17.89 15.66 1.60
N ARG A 573 17.14 16.76 1.73
CA ARG A 573 15.86 16.76 2.49
C ARG A 573 14.57 16.80 1.67
N ASN A 574 14.63 17.00 0.35
CA ASN A 574 13.43 17.20 -0.49
C ASN A 574 13.13 16.09 -1.52
N GLN A 575 13.84 14.95 -1.51
CA GLN A 575 13.52 13.84 -2.42
C GLN A 575 12.37 12.94 -1.96
N HIS A 576 11.88 13.06 -0.73
CA HIS A 576 10.78 12.23 -0.21
C HIS A 576 9.38 12.86 -0.29
N ASN A 577 9.25 14.15 -0.67
CA ASN A 577 7.96 14.86 -0.68
C ASN A 577 7.50 15.37 -2.06
N LEU A 578 8.08 14.88 -3.17
CA LEU A 578 7.70 15.27 -4.53
C LEU A 578 7.04 14.14 -5.36
N LEU A 579 6.76 12.97 -4.77
CA LEU A 579 6.00 11.90 -5.43
C LEU A 579 4.48 11.97 -5.16
N GLY A 580 4.00 13.00 -4.46
CA GLY A 580 2.60 13.12 -4.02
C GLY A 580 1.93 14.44 -4.39
N SER A 581 2.05 14.90 -5.64
CA SER A 581 1.04 15.78 -6.30
C SER A 581 1.55 16.27 -7.65
N SER A 582 1.17 15.60 -8.74
CA SER A 582 0.82 16.24 -10.02
C SER A 582 0.39 15.17 -11.02
N LEU A 583 -0.92 15.17 -11.31
CA LEU A 583 -1.59 14.70 -12.53
C LEU A 583 -0.74 13.90 -13.53
N VAL A 584 -0.84 12.57 -13.47
CA VAL A 584 -0.60 11.69 -14.62
C VAL A 584 -1.92 11.02 -14.97
N GLN A 585 -2.55 11.48 -16.05
CA GLN A 585 -3.60 10.70 -16.71
C GLN A 585 -2.95 9.50 -17.41
N PRO A 586 -3.38 8.26 -17.15
CA PRO A 586 -2.95 7.14 -17.97
C PRO A 586 -3.77 7.10 -19.26
N TYR A 587 -3.10 7.26 -20.40
CA TYR A 587 -3.62 6.77 -21.67
C TYR A 587 -3.69 5.23 -21.58
N LEU A 588 -4.87 4.71 -21.23
CA LEU A 588 -5.22 3.31 -21.48
C LEU A 588 -5.33 3.12 -23.00
N ASN A 589 -4.31 2.51 -23.61
CA ASN A 589 -4.48 1.85 -24.90
C ASN A 589 -5.31 0.58 -24.68
N ASN A 590 -6.57 0.64 -25.10
CA ASN A 590 -7.43 -0.50 -25.33
C ASN A 590 -7.05 -1.13 -26.67
N ASP A 591 -6.46 -2.31 -26.65
CA ASP A 591 -6.41 -3.20 -27.82
C ASP A 591 -7.37 -4.38 -27.62
N LEU A 592 -8.53 -4.30 -28.28
CA LEU A 592 -9.34 -5.46 -28.70
C LEU A 592 -9.86 -5.19 -30.14
N PHE A 593 -9.21 -5.87 -31.09
CA PHE A 593 -9.68 -6.36 -32.40
C PHE A 593 -10.43 -5.46 -33.42
N SER A 594 -9.64 -5.00 -34.41
CA SER A 594 -9.76 -5.20 -35.88
C SER A 594 -11.05 -4.92 -36.69
N ASN A 595 -10.83 -4.04 -37.69
CA ASN A 595 -11.25 -4.07 -39.11
C ASN A 595 -12.64 -3.57 -39.56
N GLY A 596 -12.60 -2.48 -40.34
CA GLY A 596 -13.65 -2.09 -41.29
C GLY A 596 -13.57 -0.61 -41.71
N LYS A 597 -12.98 -0.32 -42.88
CA LYS A 597 -12.86 1.03 -43.49
C LYS A 597 -14.21 1.59 -44.02
N PRO A 598 -14.28 2.88 -44.39
CA PRO A 598 -15.41 3.78 -44.09
C PRO A 598 -16.35 3.99 -45.28
N ASN A 599 -17.57 4.50 -45.01
CA ASN A 599 -18.22 5.44 -45.93
C ASN A 599 -19.33 6.30 -45.31
N HIS A 600 -19.54 7.41 -45.99
CA HIS A 600 -20.24 8.65 -45.68
C HIS A 600 -21.76 8.61 -45.34
N GLN A 601 -22.16 9.68 -44.65
CA GLN A 601 -23.38 10.50 -44.79
C GLN A 601 -24.63 10.26 -43.92
N GLN A 602 -24.98 11.37 -43.25
CA GLN A 602 -26.31 11.96 -43.02
C GLN A 602 -27.23 11.48 -41.88
N ARG A 603 -27.37 12.41 -40.92
CA ARG A 603 -28.55 12.78 -40.12
C ARG A 603 -29.84 11.98 -40.38
N SER A 604 -30.38 11.38 -39.32
CA SER A 604 -31.77 11.62 -38.89
C SER A 604 -32.02 11.13 -37.46
N LYS A 605 -32.93 11.83 -36.79
CA LYS A 605 -33.37 11.66 -35.40
C LYS A 605 -34.17 10.36 -35.22
N SER A 606 -33.96 9.63 -34.13
CA SER A 606 -35.04 8.91 -33.42
C SER A 606 -34.59 8.36 -32.06
N SER A 607 -35.35 8.75 -31.03
CA SER A 607 -35.62 8.04 -29.76
C SER A 607 -34.54 7.13 -29.17
N SER A 608 -33.74 7.68 -28.25
CA SER A 608 -33.00 6.90 -27.26
C SER A 608 -33.95 6.36 -26.18
N HIS A 609 -34.30 5.07 -26.28
CA HIS A 609 -34.51 4.28 -25.07
C HIS A 609 -33.14 4.12 -24.42
N LEU A 610 -32.92 4.87 -23.33
CA LEU A 610 -31.82 4.62 -22.42
C LEU A 610 -32.03 3.24 -21.80
N ILE A 611 -31.20 2.28 -22.20
CA ILE A 611 -30.95 1.09 -21.40
C ILE A 611 -30.18 1.60 -20.18
N GLU A 612 -30.86 1.72 -19.05
CA GLU A 612 -30.22 1.80 -17.74
C GLU A 612 -29.37 0.53 -17.56
N ASN A 613 -28.07 0.64 -17.77
CA ASN A 613 -27.14 -0.37 -17.26
C ASN A 613 -27.23 -0.30 -15.73
N ASP A 614 -27.89 -1.30 -15.14
CA ASP A 614 -28.04 -1.55 -13.72
C ASP A 614 -26.67 -1.50 -13.00
N GLN A 615 -26.31 -0.34 -12.44
CA GLN A 615 -25.13 -0.16 -11.59
C GLN A 615 -25.41 -0.72 -10.18
N LYS A 616 -25.62 -2.04 -10.07
CA LYS A 616 -25.85 -2.72 -8.79
C LYS A 616 -24.53 -3.28 -8.24
N THR A 617 -24.24 -3.01 -6.98
CA THR A 617 -23.20 -3.73 -6.23
C THR A 617 -23.79 -5.02 -5.69
N PHE A 618 -23.01 -6.09 -5.59
CA PHE A 618 -23.48 -7.36 -5.03
C PHE A 618 -22.69 -7.74 -3.78
N TYR A 619 -23.32 -8.50 -2.90
CA TYR A 619 -22.71 -9.14 -1.75
C TYR A 619 -22.54 -10.63 -2.03
N VAL A 620 -21.46 -11.22 -1.50
CA VAL A 620 -21.24 -12.68 -1.51
C VAL A 620 -21.63 -13.21 -0.13
N SER A 621 -22.66 -14.05 -0.06
CA SER A 621 -22.98 -14.85 1.12
C SER A 621 -22.30 -16.21 1.02
N GLN A 622 -21.91 -16.75 2.17
CA GLN A 622 -21.25 -18.05 2.32
C GLN A 622 -22.15 -19.10 2.97
#